data_AF-A0A7W1LRT4-F1
#
_entry.id   AF-A0A7W1LRT4-F1
#
_cell.length_a   1.000
_cell.length_b   1.000
_cell.length_c   1.000
_cell.angle_alpha   90.00
_cell.angle_beta   90.00
_cell.angle_gamma   90.00
#
_symmetry.space_group_name_H-M   'P 1'
#
loop_
_entity.id
_entity.type
_entity.pdbx_description
1 polymer ?
#
loop_
_entity_poly.entity_id
_entity_poly.type
_entity_poly.pdbx_seq_one_letter_code
_entity_poly.pdbx_strand_id
1 'polypeptide(L)'
;MPTILNRRNALRGAGIITIRLHGTDEDTNRRFNRTENVRPIPPGDPDFARIYPRRSDAESINRHLDDTLWLRRAHSVGHYRQTLNIITYAVGINALASQLHRQQAPPAAA
;
A
#
# COMPACT_ATOMS: atom_id res chain seq x y z
N MET A 1 -27.22 -9.74 -19.02
CA MET A 1 -27.56 -8.42 -19.59
C MET A 1 -28.72 -7.82 -18.81
N PRO A 2 -28.50 -6.91 -17.86
CA PRO A 2 -29.59 -6.09 -17.33
C PRO A 2 -29.27 -4.58 -17.45
N THR A 3 -30.00 -3.87 -18.30
CA THR A 3 -31.17 -3.03 -17.96
C THR A 3 -30.78 -1.71 -17.27
N ILE A 4 -30.30 -0.76 -18.07
CA ILE A 4 -30.21 0.67 -17.70
C ILE A 4 -31.62 1.23 -17.84
N LEU A 5 -32.40 1.21 -16.76
CA LEU A 5 -33.70 1.87 -16.72
C LEU A 5 -33.53 3.32 -16.25
N ASN A 6 -33.64 4.21 -17.22
CA ASN A 6 -33.96 5.62 -17.10
C ASN A 6 -35.03 5.88 -16.01
N ARG A 7 -34.64 6.51 -14.90
CA ARG A 7 -35.53 7.35 -14.10
C ARG A 7 -35.06 8.81 -14.16
N ARG A 8 -35.65 9.53 -15.11
CA ARG A 8 -36.21 10.90 -14.99
C ARG A 8 -35.35 11.93 -14.24
N ASN A 9 -34.82 12.87 -15.03
CA ASN A 9 -34.57 14.25 -14.66
C ASN A 9 -35.56 14.79 -13.60
N ALA A 10 -35.09 14.93 -12.38
CA ALA A 10 -35.67 15.83 -11.39
C ALA A 10 -34.54 16.27 -10.45
N LEU A 11 -33.85 17.34 -10.85
CA LEU A 11 -33.43 18.48 -10.02
C LEU A 11 -32.49 19.36 -10.87
N ARG A 12 -33.08 20.38 -11.49
CA ARG A 12 -32.35 21.56 -11.95
C ARG A 12 -31.86 22.30 -10.70
N GLY A 13 -30.60 22.09 -10.35
CA GLY A 13 -29.83 22.91 -9.42
C GLY A 13 -28.39 22.85 -9.89
N ALA A 14 -27.72 24.01 -9.97
CA ALA A 14 -26.29 24.09 -10.30
C ALA A 14 -25.44 23.52 -9.15
N GLY A 15 -25.58 22.23 -8.88
CA GLY A 15 -24.88 21.50 -7.84
C GLY A 15 -23.88 20.53 -8.45
N ILE A 16 -22.67 20.49 -7.89
CA ILE A 16 -21.64 19.52 -8.27
C ILE A 16 -22.11 18.14 -7.77
N ILE A 17 -22.32 17.21 -8.70
CA ILE A 17 -22.58 15.81 -8.36
C ILE A 17 -21.22 15.10 -8.29
N THR A 18 -20.79 14.75 -7.08
CA THR A 18 -19.58 13.97 -6.87
C THR A 18 -19.95 12.49 -6.74
N ILE A 19 -19.73 11.71 -7.80
CA ILE A 19 -19.87 10.25 -7.78
C ILE A 19 -18.50 9.58 -7.66
N ARG A 20 -18.41 8.51 -6.87
CA ARG A 20 -17.21 7.69 -6.76
C ARG A 20 -17.13 6.78 -8.00
N LEU A 21 -16.16 7.02 -8.88
CA LEU A 21 -16.03 6.32 -10.18
C LEU A 21 -15.86 4.79 -10.06
N HIS A 22 -15.30 4.31 -8.95
CA HIS A 22 -14.91 2.92 -8.73
C HIS A 22 -15.81 2.18 -7.71
N GLY A 23 -16.96 2.74 -7.35
CA GLY A 23 -17.89 2.14 -6.40
C GLY A 23 -19.28 1.89 -7.01
N THR A 24 -19.88 0.75 -6.67
CA THR A 24 -21.26 0.42 -7.00
C THR A 24 -22.16 0.50 -5.76
N ASP A 25 -23.48 0.52 -5.96
CA ASP A 25 -24.44 0.47 -4.85
C ASP A 25 -24.29 -0.83 -4.02
N GLU A 26 -23.93 -1.93 -4.69
CA GLU A 26 -23.61 -3.19 -4.03
C GLU A 26 -22.40 -3.06 -3.10
N ASP A 27 -21.33 -2.41 -3.57
CA ASP A 27 -20.13 -2.17 -2.76
C ASP A 27 -20.45 -1.32 -1.53
N THR A 28 -21.34 -0.34 -1.68
CA THR A 28 -21.78 0.54 -0.59
C THR A 28 -22.59 -0.24 0.46
N ASN A 29 -23.53 -1.07 0.02
CA ASN A 29 -24.33 -1.94 0.91
C ASN A 29 -23.46 -2.95 1.67
N ARG A 30 -22.40 -3.45 1.03
CA ARG A 30 -21.44 -4.39 1.63
C ARG A 30 -20.34 -3.70 2.43
N ARG A 31 -20.29 -2.36 2.43
CA ARG A 31 -19.18 -1.55 2.94
C ARG A 31 -17.82 -2.01 2.39
N PHE A 32 -17.81 -2.48 1.14
CA PHE A 32 -16.64 -3.01 0.47
C PHE A 32 -15.97 -1.90 -0.34
N ASN A 33 -14.77 -1.50 0.04
CA ASN A 33 -14.02 -0.53 -0.73
C ASN A 33 -13.14 -1.29 -1.74
N ARG A 34 -13.40 -1.10 -3.04
CA ARG A 34 -12.64 -1.82 -4.08
C ARG A 34 -11.19 -1.38 -4.10
N THR A 35 -10.94 -0.09 -3.91
CA THR A 35 -9.60 0.52 -3.97
C THR A 35 -8.64 0.01 -2.90
N GLU A 36 -9.10 -0.31 -1.70
CA GLU A 36 -8.27 -0.96 -0.67
C GLU A 36 -7.98 -2.45 -0.97
N ASN A 37 -8.83 -3.08 -1.78
CA ASN A 37 -8.71 -4.47 -2.19
C ASN A 37 -8.01 -4.65 -3.55
N VAL A 38 -7.63 -3.55 -4.21
CA VAL A 38 -6.81 -3.59 -5.42
C VAL A 38 -5.44 -4.14 -5.05
N ARG A 39 -5.06 -5.25 -5.69
CA ARG A 39 -3.74 -5.87 -5.54
C ARG A 39 -2.87 -5.48 -6.73
N PRO A 40 -1.63 -5.00 -6.51
CA PRO A 40 -0.70 -4.72 -7.62
C PRO A 40 -0.33 -5.97 -8.42
N ILE A 41 -0.27 -7.14 -7.76
CA ILE A 41 0.02 -8.44 -8.38
C ILE A 41 -1.21 -9.33 -8.18
N PRO A 42 -1.86 -9.81 -9.27
CA PRO A 42 -3.03 -10.66 -9.16
C PRO A 42 -2.65 -12.08 -8.71
N PRO A 43 -3.56 -12.85 -8.06
CA PRO A 43 -3.28 -14.22 -7.63
C PRO A 43 -2.87 -15.20 -8.73
N GLY A 44 -3.27 -14.93 -9.98
CA GLY A 44 -2.89 -15.75 -11.14
C GLY A 44 -1.50 -15.45 -11.70
N ASP A 45 -0.81 -14.43 -11.18
CA ASP A 45 0.55 -14.10 -11.60
C ASP A 45 1.56 -15.08 -10.96
N PRO A 46 2.55 -15.60 -11.72
CA PRO A 46 3.56 -16.50 -11.18
C PRO A 46 4.36 -15.91 -10.00
N ASP A 47 4.54 -14.59 -9.94
CA ASP A 47 5.25 -13.92 -8.85
C ASP A 47 4.40 -13.75 -7.59
N PHE A 48 3.08 -13.97 -7.66
CA PHE A 48 2.18 -13.80 -6.52
C PHE A 48 2.60 -14.67 -5.33
N ALA A 49 2.84 -15.96 -5.56
CA ALA A 49 3.20 -16.91 -4.51
C ALA A 49 4.53 -16.56 -3.83
N ARG A 50 5.45 -15.92 -4.57
CA ARG A 50 6.79 -15.57 -4.10
C ARG A 50 6.81 -14.24 -3.34
N ILE A 51 6.09 -13.23 -3.83
CA ILE A 51 6.18 -11.85 -3.33
C ILE A 51 5.08 -11.55 -2.32
N TYR A 52 3.85 -11.99 -2.59
CA TYR A 52 2.68 -11.59 -1.80
C TYR A 52 2.80 -11.91 -0.29
N PRO A 53 3.37 -13.06 0.14
CA PRO A 53 3.54 -13.35 1.57
C PRO A 53 4.42 -12.32 2.31
N ARG A 54 5.32 -11.62 1.60
CA ARG A 54 6.22 -10.61 2.19
C ARG A 54 5.57 -9.23 2.36
N ARG A 55 4.29 -9.09 2.01
CA ARG A 55 3.55 -7.82 2.14
C ARG A 55 3.53 -7.31 3.58
N SER A 56 3.27 -8.19 4.54
CA SER A 56 3.20 -7.81 5.96
C SER A 56 4.52 -7.20 6.44
N ASP A 57 5.66 -7.76 5.99
CA ASP A 57 6.97 -7.24 6.35
C ASP A 57 7.20 -5.85 5.74
N ALA A 58 6.83 -5.66 4.48
CA ALA A 58 6.92 -4.36 3.81
C ALA A 58 6.04 -3.30 4.49
N GLU A 59 4.80 -3.65 4.86
CA GLU A 59 3.89 -2.76 5.60
C GLU A 59 4.45 -2.40 6.99
N SER A 60 5.02 -3.38 7.70
CA SER A 60 5.66 -3.15 9.00
C SER A 60 6.88 -2.24 8.89
N ILE A 61 7.73 -2.41 7.88
CA ILE A 61 8.92 -1.58 7.66
C ILE A 61 8.54 -0.14 7.32
N ASN A 62 7.52 0.04 6.48
CA ASN A 62 6.99 1.38 6.14
C ASN A 62 6.40 2.05 7.38
N ARG A 63 5.66 1.31 8.22
CA ARG A 63 5.13 1.84 9.48
C ARG A 63 6.26 2.26 10.42
N HIS A 64 7.29 1.44 10.55
CA HIS A 64 8.46 1.77 11.38
C HIS A 64 9.18 3.03 10.86
N LEU A 65 9.31 3.19 9.54
CA LEU A 65 9.85 4.42 8.95
C LEU A 65 9.00 5.64 9.35
N ASP A 66 7.67 5.56 9.21
CA ASP A 66 6.77 6.65 9.62
C ASP A 66 6.89 6.99 11.11
N ASP A 67 7.07 5.98 11.96
CA ASP A 67 7.22 6.17 13.40
C ASP A 67 8.56 6.82 13.77
N THR A 68 9.57 6.72 12.90
CA THR A 68 10.83 7.46 13.08
C THR A 68 10.67 8.96 12.75
N LEU A 69 9.61 9.37 12.06
CA LEU A 69 9.39 10.75 11.63
C LEU A 69 8.82 11.60 12.77
N TRP A 70 9.41 12.79 12.98
CA TRP A 70 8.91 13.72 14.00
C TRP A 70 7.53 14.25 13.61
N LEU A 71 6.50 13.95 14.41
CA LEU A 71 5.11 14.32 14.13
C LEU A 71 4.63 13.88 12.73
N ARG A 72 5.13 12.73 12.23
CA ARG A 72 4.90 12.25 10.85
C ARG A 72 5.33 13.24 9.76
N ARG A 73 6.33 14.07 10.06
CA ARG A 73 6.93 15.01 9.10
C ARG A 73 8.33 14.54 8.73
N ALA A 74 8.65 14.65 7.45
CA ALA A 74 9.97 14.35 6.95
C ALA A 74 11.04 15.17 7.70
N HIS A 75 12.11 14.52 8.13
CA HIS A 75 13.23 15.15 8.85
C HIS A 75 13.98 16.19 8.02
N SER A 76 13.87 16.11 6.69
CA SER A 76 14.59 16.99 5.77
C SER A 76 13.65 17.59 4.74
N VAL A 77 13.96 18.82 4.34
CA VAL A 77 13.22 19.57 3.32
C VAL A 77 13.87 19.37 1.96
N GLY A 78 13.06 19.11 0.94
CA GLY A 78 13.49 18.97 -0.44
C GLY A 78 13.73 17.52 -0.87
N HIS A 79 13.39 17.23 -2.12
CA HIS A 79 13.36 15.88 -2.69
C HIS A 79 14.69 15.13 -2.49
N TYR A 80 15.84 15.72 -2.86
CA TYR A 80 17.14 15.05 -2.75
C TYR A 80 17.50 14.62 -1.32
N ARG A 81 17.21 15.47 -0.33
CA ARG A 81 17.52 15.17 1.08
C ARG A 81 16.58 14.10 1.62
N GLN A 82 15.30 14.14 1.24
CA GLN A 82 14.34 13.10 1.59
C GLN A 82 14.71 11.75 0.96
N THR A 83 15.13 11.74 -0.30
CA THR A 83 15.62 10.54 -0.99
C THR A 83 16.82 9.95 -0.27
N LEU A 84 17.80 10.77 0.14
CA LEU A 84 18.93 10.28 0.95
C LEU A 84 18.50 9.67 2.28
N ASN A 85 17.52 10.26 2.96
CA ASN A 85 17.00 9.68 4.22
C ASN A 85 16.40 8.29 4.00
N ILE A 86 15.58 8.13 2.95
CA ILE A 86 14.95 6.85 2.60
C ILE A 86 16.00 5.80 2.21
N ILE A 87 16.98 6.16 1.36
CA ILE A 87 18.05 5.24 0.95
C ILE A 87 18.87 4.81 2.16
N THR A 88 19.29 5.75 3.00
CA THR A 88 20.12 5.44 4.18
C THR A 88 19.37 4.54 5.17
N TYR A 89 18.09 4.81 5.38
CA TYR A 89 17.22 3.94 6.18
C TYR A 89 17.15 2.52 5.60
N ALA A 90 16.87 2.39 4.30
CA ALA A 90 16.77 1.09 3.64
C ALA A 90 18.09 0.29 3.72
N VAL A 91 19.23 0.96 3.51
CA VAL A 91 20.56 0.34 3.65
C VAL A 91 20.78 -0.13 5.09
N GLY A 92 20.46 0.68 6.08
CA GLY A 92 20.62 0.34 7.50
C GLY A 92 19.78 -0.88 7.91
N ILE A 93 18.50 -0.91 7.54
CA ILE A 93 17.62 -2.04 7.82
C ILE A 93 18.08 -3.32 7.12
N ASN A 94 18.49 -3.23 5.85
CA ASN A 94 19.01 -4.38 5.11
C ASN A 94 20.32 -4.93 5.71
N ALA A 95 21.19 -4.05 6.20
CA ALA A 95 22.41 -4.44 6.89
C ALA A 95 22.10 -5.16 8.22
N LEU A 96 21.16 -4.63 9.01
CA LEU A 96 20.70 -5.26 10.26
C LEU A 96 20.06 -6.63 9.99
N ALA A 97 19.16 -6.72 9.02
CA ALA A 97 18.51 -7.97 8.63
C ALA A 97 19.55 -9.02 8.18
N SER A 98 20.54 -8.61 7.38
CA SER A 98 21.63 -9.49 6.95
C SER A 98 22.48 -9.97 8.12
N GLN A 99 22.76 -9.10 9.10
CA GLN A 99 23.51 -9.47 10.29
C GLN A 99 22.74 -10.46 11.15
N LEU A 100 21.46 -10.19 11.44
CA LEU A 100 20.60 -11.08 12.22
C LEU A 100 20.46 -12.45 11.54
N HIS A 101 20.32 -12.47 10.22
CA HIS A 101 20.29 -13.71 9.45
C HIS A 101 21.59 -14.52 9.61
N ARG A 102 22.76 -13.88 9.54
CA ARG A 102 24.05 -14.54 9.77
C ARG A 102 24.18 -15.08 11.20
N GLN A 103 23.64 -14.40 12.20
CA GLN A 103 23.68 -14.85 13.59
C GLN A 103 22.76 -16.05 13.85
N GLN A 104 21.65 -16.14 13.13
CA GLN A 104 20.68 -17.24 13.23
C GLN A 104 21.03 -18.42 12.33
N ALA A 105 21.94 -18.24 11.37
CA ALA A 105 22.39 -19.32 10.52
C ALA A 105 23.07 -20.39 11.39
N PRO A 106 22.67 -21.67 11.30
CA PRO A 106 23.34 -22.74 12.01
C PRO A 106 24.82 -22.77 11.59
N PRO A 107 25.74 -23.15 12.50
CA PRO A 107 27.15 -23.29 12.14
C PRO A 107 27.24 -24.21 10.93
N ALA A 108 27.91 -23.75 9.87
CA ALA A 108 28.12 -24.55 8.68
C ALA A 108 28.75 -25.88 9.12
N ALA A 109 28.08 -26.99 8.81
CA ALA A 109 28.59 -28.32 9.11
C ALA A 109 29.96 -28.47 8.42
N ALA A 110 31.00 -28.60 9.24
CA ALA A 110 32.38 -28.85 8.83
C ALA A 110 32.59 -30.35 8.56
#